data_AF-A0ABD5SF46-F1
#
_entry.id   AF-A0ABD5SF46-F1
#
_cell.length_a   1.000
_cell.length_b   1.000
_cell.length_c   1.000
_cell.angle_alpha   90.00
_cell.angle_beta   90.00
_cell.angle_gamma   90.00
#
_symmetry.space_group_name_H-M   'P 1'
#
loop_
_entity.id
_entity.type
_entity.pdbx_description
1 polymer ?
#
loop_
_entity_poly.entity_id
_entity_poly.type
_entity_poly.pdbx_seq_one_letter_code
_entity_poly.pdbx_strand_id
1 'polypeptide(L)' 'MDVRAVADLSPAERRAFFERDAGVEEVREDVRGIIGRVREEGDVAVREFDEEFDGVSVGNLDITDEAARAHDELA' A
#
# COMPACT_ATOMS: atom_id res chain seq x y z
N MET A 1 25.65 -15.14 -4.73
CA MET A 1 24.65 -15.02 -5.81
C MET A 1 24.63 -16.34 -6.54
N ASP A 2 23.46 -16.94 -6.68
CA ASP A 2 23.27 -18.17 -7.44
C ASP A 2 22.79 -17.80 -8.85
N VAL A 3 23.60 -18.10 -9.87
CA VAL A 3 23.38 -17.65 -11.25
C VAL A 3 22.98 -18.85 -12.08
N ARG A 4 21.80 -18.77 -12.73
CA ARG A 4 21.28 -19.83 -13.60
C ARG A 4 21.12 -19.31 -15.03
N ALA A 5 21.44 -20.13 -16.03
CA ALA A 5 21.18 -19.76 -17.41
C ALA A 5 19.69 -19.92 -17.73
N VAL A 6 19.14 -19.02 -18.56
CA VAL A 6 17.73 -19.12 -19.01
C VAL A 6 17.46 -20.46 -19.71
N ALA A 7 18.48 -21.05 -20.35
CA ALA A 7 18.45 -22.39 -20.94
C ALA A 7 18.01 -23.49 -19.96
N ASP A 8 18.38 -23.35 -18.69
CA ASP A 8 18.19 -24.37 -17.66
C ASP A 8 16.88 -24.23 -16.88
N LEU A 9 16.12 -23.17 -17.17
CA LEU A 9 14.80 -22.93 -16.57
C LEU A 9 13.73 -23.78 -17.25
N SER A 10 12.85 -24.36 -16.45
CA SER A 10 11.62 -24.98 -16.94
C SER A 10 10.72 -23.94 -17.66
N PRO A 11 9.75 -24.38 -18.48
CA PRO A 11 8.82 -23.46 -19.13
C PRO A 11 8.05 -22.56 -18.15
N ALA A 12 7.73 -23.07 -16.95
CA ALA A 12 7.05 -22.30 -15.91
C ALA A 12 7.98 -21.24 -15.29
N GLU A 13 9.23 -21.62 -14.96
CA GLU A 13 10.23 -20.69 -14.42
C GLU A 13 10.61 -19.61 -15.43
N ARG A 14 10.72 -19.95 -16.72
CA ARG A 14 10.91 -18.95 -17.78
C ARG A 14 9.77 -17.96 -17.82
N ARG A 15 8.53 -18.44 -17.76
CA ARG A 15 7.35 -17.57 -17.82
C ARG A 15 7.31 -16.63 -16.63
N ALA A 16 7.47 -17.16 -15.41
CA ALA A 16 7.51 -16.39 -14.17
C ALA A 16 8.66 -15.35 -14.16
N PHE A 17 9.82 -15.67 -14.75
CA PHE A 17 10.94 -14.72 -14.84
C PHE A 17 10.63 -13.50 -15.72
N PHE A 18 9.76 -13.65 -16.73
CA PHE A 18 9.36 -12.55 -17.62
C PHE A 18 7.99 -11.95 -17.27
N GLU A 19 7.22 -12.59 -16.38
CA GLU A 19 6.01 -12.04 -15.79
C GLU A 19 6.39 -10.98 -14.76
N ARG A 20 6.05 -9.73 -15.06
CA ARG A 20 6.22 -8.61 -14.12
C ARG A 20 5.03 -8.53 -13.17
N ASP A 21 4.76 -9.63 -12.49
CA ASP A 21 3.74 -9.68 -11.46
C ASP A 21 4.45 -9.74 -10.11
N ALA A 22 4.61 -8.57 -9.49
CA ALA A 22 5.22 -8.46 -8.17
C ALA A 22 4.27 -8.89 -7.04
N GLY A 23 3.37 -9.85 -7.32
CA GLY A 23 2.26 -10.23 -6.44
C GLY A 23 1.13 -9.20 -6.43
N VAL A 24 0.96 -8.42 -7.50
CA VAL A 24 -0.02 -7.32 -7.52
C VAL A 24 -1.43 -7.85 -7.78
N GLU A 25 -1.57 -8.99 -8.45
CA GLU A 25 -2.89 -9.57 -8.73
C GLU A 25 -3.66 -9.95 -7.46
N GLU A 26 -2.99 -10.49 -6.43
CA GLU A 26 -3.63 -10.89 -5.18
C GLU A 26 -4.19 -9.68 -4.40
N VAL A 27 -3.45 -8.56 -4.40
CA VAL A 27 -3.82 -7.32 -3.67
C VAL A 27 -5.03 -6.59 -4.29
N ARG A 28 -5.40 -6.89 -5.55
CA ARG A 28 -6.50 -6.18 -6.23
C ARG A 28 -7.85 -6.36 -5.57
N GLU A 29 -8.10 -7.51 -4.95
CA GLU A 29 -9.36 -7.76 -4.25
C GLU A 29 -9.45 -6.93 -2.96
N ASP A 30 -8.39 -6.93 -2.15
CA ASP A 30 -8.32 -6.15 -0.91
C ASP A 30 -8.47 -4.64 -1.18
N VAL A 31 -7.74 -4.13 -2.18
CA VAL A 31 -7.82 -2.72 -2.57
C VAL A 31 -9.22 -2.35 -3.07
N ARG A 32 -9.91 -3.25 -3.79
CA ARG A 32 -11.32 -3.02 -4.17
C ARG A 32 -12.22 -2.91 -2.95
N GLY A 33 -12.00 -3.73 -1.93
CA GLY A 33 -12.70 -3.66 -0.65
C GLY A 33 -12.50 -2.31 0.05
N ILE A 34 -11.24 -1.87 0.16
CA ILE A 34 -10.88 -0.58 0.76
C ILE A 34 -11.55 0.58 0.01
N ILE A 35 -11.45 0.61 -1.32
CA ILE A 35 -12.08 1.67 -2.14
C ILE A 35 -13.61 1.66 -1.98
N GLY A 36 -14.23 0.48 -1.90
CA GLY A 36 -15.67 0.35 -1.69
C GLY A 36 -16.10 0.99 -0.37
N ARG A 37 -15.43 0.62 0.73
CA ARG A 37 -15.71 1.17 2.06
C ARG A 37 -15.49 2.68 2.11
N VAL A 38 -14.38 3.18 1.60
CA VAL A 38 -14.10 4.63 1.59
C VAL A 38 -15.13 5.40 0.75
N ARG A 39 -15.65 4.82 -0.34
CA ARG A 39 -16.73 5.45 -1.12
C ARG A 39 -18.06 5.52 -0.37
N GLU A 40 -18.36 4.53 0.45
CA GLU A 40 -19.63 4.44 1.19
C GLU A 40 -19.60 5.19 2.52
N GLU A 41 -18.48 5.09 3.24
CA GLU A 41 -18.31 5.54 4.62
C GLU A 41 -17.44 6.81 4.75
N GLY A 42 -16.72 7.20 3.68
CA GLY A 42 -15.87 8.38 3.67
C GLY A 42 -14.78 8.36 4.74
N ASP A 43 -14.61 9.48 5.44
CA ASP A 43 -13.57 9.67 6.45
C ASP A 43 -13.69 8.71 7.65
N VAL A 44 -14.86 8.12 7.89
CA VAL A 44 -15.01 7.10 8.93
C VAL A 44 -14.16 5.88 8.61
N ALA A 45 -14.23 5.37 7.38
CA ALA A 45 -13.42 4.24 6.94
C ALA A 45 -11.93 4.57 6.98
N VAL A 46 -11.54 5.80 6.61
CA VAL A 46 -10.14 6.23 6.66
C VAL A 46 -9.61 6.17 8.10
N ARG A 47 -10.34 6.73 9.07
CA ARG A 47 -9.94 6.70 10.48
C ARG A 47 -9.85 5.29 11.05
N GLU A 48 -10.77 4.40 10.67
CA GLU A 48 -10.70 3.00 11.08
C GLU A 48 -9.47 2.29 10.51
N PHE A 49 -9.09 2.58 9.26
CA PHE A 49 -7.88 2.03 8.66
C PHE A 49 -6.61 2.59 9.29
N ASP A 50 -6.58 3.87 9.69
CA ASP A 50 -5.45 4.44 10.44
C ASP A 50 -5.28 3.75 11.81
N GLU A 51 -6.38 3.42 12.49
CA GLU A 51 -6.33 2.65 13.74
C GLU A 51 -5.89 1.20 13.52
N GLU A 52 -6.34 0.57 12.43
CA GLU A 52 -6.01 -0.82 12.12
C GLU A 52 -4.56 -1.01 11.67
N PHE A 53 -4.11 -0.22 10.68
CA PHE A 53 -2.83 -0.43 10.03
C PHE A 53 -1.69 0.34 10.68
N ASP A 54 -1.97 1.57 11.13
CA ASP A 54 -0.95 2.45 11.71
C ASP A 54 -1.00 2.47 13.23
N GLY A 55 -2.07 1.95 13.85
CA GLY A 55 -2.26 1.97 15.31
C GLY A 55 -2.48 3.38 15.86
N VAL A 56 -2.96 4.31 15.02
CA VAL A 56 -3.14 5.73 15.36
C VAL A 56 -4.58 6.14 15.14
N SER A 57 -5.18 6.77 16.16
CA SER A 57 -6.51 7.38 16.02
C SER A 57 -6.37 8.80 15.47
N VAL A 58 -6.79 9.02 14.23
CA VAL A 58 -6.66 10.31 13.54
C VAL A 58 -7.91 11.17 13.76
N GLY A 59 -7.73 12.31 14.43
CA GLY A 59 -8.80 13.27 14.69
C GLY A 59 -9.16 14.11 13.46
N ASN A 60 -8.24 14.99 13.04
CA ASN A 60 -8.39 15.80 11.84
C ASN A 60 -7.50 15.26 10.71
N LEU A 61 -8.08 15.04 9.54
CA LEU A 61 -7.33 14.62 8.35
C LEU A 61 -6.58 15.79 7.71
N ASP A 62 -7.02 17.03 7.95
CA ASP A 62 -6.33 18.22 7.49
C ASP A 62 -5.10 18.52 8.36
N ILE A 63 -3.92 18.50 7.75
CA ILE A 63 -2.62 18.62 8.42
C ILE A 63 -2.07 20.05 8.54
N THR A 64 -2.77 21.05 8.01
CA THR A 64 -2.21 22.40 7.73
C THR A 64 -1.56 23.06 8.95
N ASP A 65 -2.18 22.96 10.13
CA ASP A 65 -1.66 23.55 11.37
C ASP A 65 -0.51 22.75 11.98
N GLU A 66 -0.48 21.43 11.77
CA GLU A 66 0.61 20.55 12.23
C GLU A 66 1.86 20.78 11.37
N ALA A 67 1.68 20.92 10.05
CA ALA A 67 2.76 21.18 9.11
C ALA A 67 3.47 22.52 9.38
N ALA A 68 2.69 23.57 9.72
CA ALA A 68 3.26 24.86 10.11
C ALA A 68 4.10 24.76 11.39
N ARG A 69 3.59 24.07 12.42
CA ARG A 69 4.33 23.83 13.68
C ARG A 69 5.60 23.04 13.47
N ALA A 70 5.56 21.98 12.67
CA ALA A 70 6.72 21.15 12.38
C ALA A 70 7.86 21.93 11.71
N HIS A 71 7.53 22.91 10.85
CA HIS A 71 8.53 23.81 10.28
C HIS A 71 9.21 24.68 11.35
N ASP A 72 8.44 25.26 12.27
CA ASP A 72 8.96 26.14 13.32
C ASP A 72 9.88 25.39 14.31
N GLU A 73 9.67 24.09 14.51
CA GLU A 73 10.52 23.24 15.36
C GLU A 73 11.90 22.91 14.75
N LEU A 74 12.08 23.13 13.45
CA LEU A 74 13.33 22.88 12.73
C LEU A 74 14.21 24.13 12.55
N ALA A 75 13.69 25.32 12.89
CA ALA A 75 14.31 26.62 12.66
C ALA A 75 15.11 27.13 13.88
#